data_AF-A0A7Y1VW82-F1
#
_entry.id   AF-A0A7Y1VW82-F1
#
_cell.length_a   1.000
_cell.length_b   1.000
_cell.length_c   1.000
_cell.angle_alpha   90.00
_cell.angle_beta   90.00
_cell.angle_gamma   90.00
#
_symmetry.space_group_name_H-M   'P 1'
#
loop_
_entity.id
_entity.type
_entity.pdbx_description
1 polymer ?
#
loop_
_entity_poly.entity_id
_entity_poly.type
_entity_poly.pdbx_seq_one_letter_code
_entity_poly.pdbx_strand_id
1 'polypeptide(L)'
;MAHKKGVGSTDNGRDSNSKRLGVKLFGGQSAIAGNIIIRQRGTKFHPGENVGMGRDFTIYSLIDGTVTFKKKRLNRTFVSVLPEESETAVASKPAPKAPAKKAEPKAAAPKATAPKTAAPKAAAPKKTSAKAAAGDDLRKIEGVGPKIAEILSNAGLASFEAVSKASADQIREILAEAGNRYKSHDPTTWPKQAEMAAAGNWEGLKEWQDKLDGGRPPEN
;
A
#
# COMPACT_ATOMS: atom_id res chain seq x y z
N MET A 1 23.52 -68.91 2.69
CA MET A 1 23.04 -67.56 3.07
C MET A 1 22.63 -66.81 1.82
N ALA A 2 21.46 -66.18 1.79
CA ALA A 2 20.94 -65.50 0.60
C ALA A 2 21.53 -64.09 0.46
N HIS A 3 22.41 -63.87 -0.52
CA HIS A 3 22.89 -62.52 -0.83
C HIS A 3 21.81 -61.72 -1.57
N LYS A 4 21.35 -60.63 -0.96
CA LYS A 4 20.50 -59.64 -1.61
C LYS A 4 21.34 -58.82 -2.61
N LYS A 5 21.39 -59.26 -3.88
CA LYS A 5 21.82 -58.38 -4.98
C LYS A 5 20.80 -57.25 -5.13
N GLY A 6 21.29 -56.01 -5.22
CA GLY A 6 20.46 -54.83 -5.53
C GLY A 6 20.27 -53.84 -4.39
N VAL A 7 21.36 -53.17 -3.98
CA VAL A 7 21.27 -51.76 -3.59
C VAL A 7 21.57 -50.96 -4.86
N GLY A 8 20.53 -50.45 -5.50
CA GLY A 8 20.71 -49.40 -6.51
C GLY A 8 20.99 -48.08 -5.79
N SER A 9 21.89 -47.25 -6.34
CA SER A 9 22.05 -45.89 -5.83
C SER A 9 20.75 -45.13 -6.10
N THR A 10 20.05 -44.76 -5.03
CA THR A 10 18.86 -43.90 -5.13
C THR A 10 19.30 -42.46 -4.92
N ASP A 11 19.51 -41.74 -6.02
CA ASP A 11 19.96 -40.34 -5.96
C ASP A 11 18.84 -39.45 -5.41
N ASN A 12 19.05 -38.93 -4.19
CA ASN A 12 18.10 -38.09 -3.45
C ASN A 12 18.01 -36.64 -3.98
N GLY A 13 18.25 -36.41 -5.28
CA GLY A 13 18.44 -35.10 -5.93
C GLY A 13 17.21 -34.20 -6.06
N ARG A 14 16.34 -34.14 -5.04
CA ARG A 14 15.16 -33.26 -4.99
C ARG A 14 15.47 -31.93 -4.28
N ASP A 15 16.33 -31.12 -4.89
CA ASP A 15 16.64 -29.79 -4.38
C ASP A 15 15.63 -28.72 -4.79
N SER A 16 15.51 -27.68 -3.95
CA SER A 16 14.61 -26.55 -4.18
C SER A 16 15.34 -25.35 -4.81
N ASN A 17 14.74 -24.79 -5.86
CA ASN A 17 15.20 -23.52 -6.46
C ASN A 17 15.41 -22.42 -5.42
N SER A 18 16.56 -21.73 -5.52
CA SER A 18 16.95 -20.63 -4.63
C SER A 18 15.90 -19.52 -4.59
N LYS A 19 15.55 -19.08 -3.37
CA LYS A 19 14.49 -18.08 -3.13
C LYS A 19 14.98 -16.62 -3.16
N ARG A 20 16.22 -16.38 -3.62
CA ARG A 20 16.82 -15.04 -3.82
C ARG A 20 16.66 -14.09 -2.61
N LEU A 21 16.77 -14.65 -1.41
CA LEU A 21 16.72 -13.93 -0.12
C LEU A 21 17.97 -13.05 0.06
N GLY A 22 18.08 -12.40 1.22
CA GLY A 22 19.21 -11.54 1.60
C GLY A 22 18.90 -10.06 1.55
N VAL A 23 19.92 -9.27 1.90
CA VAL A 23 19.94 -7.81 1.82
C VAL A 23 19.82 -7.37 0.36
N LYS A 24 19.12 -6.25 0.14
CA LYS A 24 18.85 -5.63 -1.17
C LYS A 24 19.36 -4.18 -1.22
N LEU A 25 19.26 -3.46 -0.10
CA LEU A 25 19.95 -2.18 0.12
C LEU A 25 20.85 -2.30 1.35
N PHE A 26 22.11 -1.93 1.18
CA PHE A 26 23.14 -1.98 2.22
C PHE A 26 23.18 -0.67 3.03
N GLY A 27 23.90 -0.68 4.15
CA GLY A 27 24.09 0.53 4.96
C GLY A 27 24.83 1.61 4.17
N GLY A 28 24.40 2.87 4.31
CA GLY A 28 24.93 4.00 3.55
C GLY A 28 24.39 4.14 2.12
N GLN A 29 23.38 3.35 1.73
CA GLN A 29 22.67 3.52 0.46
C GLN A 29 21.35 4.25 0.66
N SER A 30 21.03 5.15 -0.27
CA SER A 30 19.72 5.80 -0.34
C SER A 30 18.61 4.79 -0.65
N ALA A 31 17.56 4.82 0.15
CA ALA A 31 16.29 4.15 -0.06
C ALA A 31 15.22 5.17 -0.45
N ILE A 32 14.28 4.73 -1.27
CA ILE A 32 13.01 5.43 -1.54
C ILE A 32 11.93 4.75 -0.69
N ALA A 33 10.88 5.47 -0.29
CA ALA A 33 9.71 4.93 0.37
C ALA A 33 9.15 3.71 -0.40
N GLY A 34 8.91 2.61 0.31
CA GLY A 34 8.48 1.33 -0.27
C GLY A 34 9.62 0.43 -0.77
N ASN A 35 10.87 0.90 -0.89
CA ASN A 35 11.99 0.04 -1.29
C ASN A 35 12.20 -1.11 -0.30
N ILE A 36 12.35 -2.33 -0.83
CA ILE A 36 12.71 -3.50 -0.03
C ILE A 36 14.20 -3.39 0.35
N ILE A 37 14.48 -3.38 1.65
CA ILE A 37 15.84 -3.34 2.20
C ILE A 37 16.36 -4.77 2.38
N ILE A 38 15.53 -5.71 2.88
CA ILE A 38 15.94 -7.10 3.15
C ILE A 38 14.79 -8.08 2.93
N ARG A 39 15.04 -9.18 2.21
CA ARG A 39 14.16 -10.36 2.19
C ARG A 39 14.74 -11.46 3.06
N GLN A 40 14.04 -11.89 4.09
CA GLN A 40 14.58 -12.86 5.07
C GLN A 40 13.60 -14.00 5.37
N ARG A 41 14.03 -14.94 6.22
CA ARG A 41 13.19 -15.99 6.81
C ARG A 41 13.37 -15.89 8.33
N GLY A 42 12.26 -15.66 9.03
CA GLY A 42 12.30 -15.15 10.40
C GLY A 42 12.96 -13.77 10.48
N THR A 43 13.15 -13.28 11.70
CA THR A 43 13.74 -11.96 11.99
C THR A 43 15.22 -12.09 12.33
N LYS A 44 16.08 -12.18 11.30
CA LYS A 44 17.54 -12.02 11.47
C LYS A 44 17.90 -10.55 11.69
N PHE A 45 17.21 -9.69 10.96
CA PHE A 45 17.18 -8.25 11.13
C PHE A 45 15.81 -7.84 11.66
N HIS A 46 15.79 -6.79 12.48
CA HIS A 46 14.59 -6.22 13.09
C HIS A 46 14.30 -4.82 12.52
N PRO A 47 13.02 -4.41 12.43
CA PRO A 47 12.68 -3.08 11.98
C PRO A 47 13.05 -2.05 13.06
N GLY A 48 13.67 -0.95 12.64
CA GLY A 48 13.99 0.21 13.47
C GLY A 48 13.10 1.39 13.14
N GLU A 49 13.69 2.59 13.14
CA GLU A 49 12.98 3.83 12.81
C GLU A 49 12.77 3.96 11.29
N ASN A 50 11.59 4.47 10.89
CA ASN A 50 11.18 4.72 9.50
C ASN A 50 11.20 3.50 8.56
N VAL A 51 11.04 2.30 9.13
CA VAL A 51 11.17 1.02 8.43
C VAL A 51 10.04 0.08 8.84
N GLY A 52 9.36 -0.50 7.85
CA GLY A 52 8.25 -1.44 8.03
C GLY A 52 8.68 -2.90 7.92
N MET A 53 7.85 -3.80 8.45
CA MET A 53 7.98 -5.25 8.29
C MET A 53 6.72 -5.84 7.65
N GLY A 54 6.91 -6.62 6.58
CA GLY A 54 5.84 -7.34 5.90
C GLY A 54 5.53 -8.70 6.53
N ARG A 55 4.42 -9.33 6.09
CA ARG A 55 3.94 -10.64 6.59
C ARG A 55 4.97 -11.77 6.49
N ASP A 56 5.88 -11.73 5.52
CA ASP A 56 6.96 -12.71 5.33
C ASP A 56 8.28 -12.30 6.01
N PHE A 57 8.24 -11.36 6.95
CA PHE A 57 9.38 -10.74 7.63
C PHE A 57 10.31 -9.91 6.71
N THR A 58 9.91 -9.65 5.46
CA THR A 58 10.60 -8.69 4.58
C THR A 58 10.60 -7.30 5.20
N ILE A 59 11.75 -6.62 5.16
CA ILE A 59 11.96 -5.26 5.68
C ILE A 59 11.96 -4.27 4.51
N TYR A 60 11.19 -3.19 4.63
CA TYR A 60 11.03 -2.14 3.61
C TYR A 60 11.09 -0.73 4.21
N SER A 61 11.51 0.26 3.43
CA SER A 61 11.54 1.66 3.86
C SER A 61 10.14 2.27 3.90
N LEU A 62 9.87 3.15 4.88
CA LEU A 62 8.64 3.97 4.92
C LEU A 62 8.86 5.37 4.33
N ILE A 63 10.10 5.84 4.26
CA ILE A 63 10.48 7.19 3.80
C ILE A 63 11.63 7.14 2.79
N ASP A 64 11.94 8.29 2.21
CA ASP A 64 13.18 8.51 1.47
C ASP A 64 14.32 8.87 2.43
N GLY A 65 15.53 8.37 2.17
CA GLY A 65 16.72 8.65 2.99
C GLY A 65 17.71 7.49 3.04
N THR A 66 18.73 7.55 3.90
CA THR A 66 19.83 6.56 3.92
C THR A 66 19.63 5.43 4.94
N VAL A 67 19.86 4.19 4.48
CA VAL A 67 19.74 2.96 5.28
C VAL A 67 20.87 2.85 6.30
N THR A 68 20.57 2.50 7.55
CA THR A 68 21.55 2.22 8.60
C THR A 68 21.26 0.90 9.31
N PHE A 69 22.33 0.22 9.72
CA PHE A 69 22.28 -1.03 10.48
C PHE A 69 22.95 -0.82 11.84
N LYS A 70 22.22 -1.01 12.94
CA LYS A 70 22.75 -0.82 14.31
C LYS A 70 22.44 -2.06 15.17
N LYS A 71 23.44 -2.56 15.90
CA LYS A 71 23.22 -3.59 16.93
C LYS A 71 22.68 -2.92 18.20
N LYS A 72 21.62 -3.49 18.79
CA LYS A 72 21.05 -3.07 20.08
C LYS A 72 21.04 -4.26 21.06
N ARG A 73 20.19 -4.22 22.10
CA ARG A 73 20.02 -5.27 23.13
C ARG A 73 19.93 -6.69 22.53
N LEU A 74 20.47 -7.69 23.25
CA LEU A 74 20.50 -9.11 22.83
C LEU A 74 21.26 -9.37 21.51
N ASN A 75 22.24 -8.53 21.18
CA ASN A 75 23.01 -8.60 19.91
C ASN A 75 22.17 -8.60 18.63
N ARG A 76 20.91 -8.16 18.72
CA ARG A 76 19.97 -8.05 17.59
C ARG A 76 20.34 -6.86 16.71
N THR A 77 20.31 -7.05 15.40
CA THR A 77 20.59 -5.99 14.42
C THR A 77 19.27 -5.35 13.97
N PHE A 78 19.18 -4.04 14.15
CA PHE A 78 18.05 -3.19 13.76
C PHE A 78 18.40 -2.42 12.49
N VAL A 79 17.40 -2.24 11.63
CA VAL A 79 17.49 -1.52 10.35
C VAL A 79 16.62 -0.27 10.45
N SER A 80 17.25 0.91 10.41
CA SER A 80 16.54 2.21 10.36
C SER A 80 16.87 2.91 9.06
N VAL A 81 15.98 3.81 8.61
CA VAL A 81 16.28 4.78 7.54
C VAL A 81 16.33 6.17 8.15
N LEU A 82 17.47 6.85 7.98
CA LEU A 82 17.62 8.25 8.38
C LEU A 82 17.06 9.12 7.24
N PRO A 83 16.14 10.06 7.51
CA PRO A 83 15.72 11.03 6.50
C PRO A 83 16.95 11.78 6.00
N GLU A 84 17.10 11.89 4.69
CA GLU A 84 18.02 12.87 4.11
C GLU A 84 17.22 14.16 3.95
N GLU A 85 17.53 15.16 4.78
CA GLU A 85 16.99 16.51 4.61
C GLU A 85 17.55 17.07 3.30
N SER A 86 16.77 16.93 2.23
CA SER A 86 17.04 17.60 0.96
C SER A 86 16.97 19.12 1.21
N GLU A 87 18.13 19.77 1.29
CA GLU A 87 18.23 21.22 1.36
C GLU A 87 17.47 21.84 0.19
N THR A 88 16.24 22.30 0.43
CA THR A 88 15.46 23.06 -0.54
C THR A 88 15.90 24.51 -0.49
N ALA A 89 17.09 24.74 -1.06
CA ALA A 89 17.61 26.07 -1.34
C ALA A 89 16.57 26.89 -2.12
N VAL A 90 16.37 28.13 -1.67
CA VAL A 90 15.38 29.04 -2.22
C VAL A 90 15.88 29.63 -3.55
N ALA A 91 15.06 29.47 -4.60
CA ALA A 91 14.99 30.25 -5.84
C ALA A 91 16.29 30.78 -6.50
N SER A 92 16.62 30.25 -7.68
CA SER A 92 16.76 31.08 -8.91
C SER A 92 16.79 30.23 -10.18
N LYS A 93 16.42 30.84 -11.32
CA LYS A 93 16.46 30.25 -12.66
C LYS A 93 17.20 31.21 -13.60
N PRO A 94 18.29 30.77 -14.25
CA PRO A 94 18.30 30.63 -15.71
C PRO A 94 18.86 29.25 -16.12
N ALA A 95 18.19 28.48 -16.98
CA ALA A 95 18.22 28.59 -18.46
C ALA A 95 19.54 28.05 -19.11
N PRO A 96 19.47 27.39 -20.28
CA PRO A 96 20.31 26.22 -20.56
C PRO A 96 21.58 26.50 -21.40
N LYS A 97 22.56 25.59 -21.33
CA LYS A 97 23.63 25.47 -22.35
C LYS A 97 23.84 24.01 -22.81
N ALA A 98 24.02 23.91 -24.12
CA ALA A 98 24.05 22.71 -24.94
C ALA A 98 25.19 21.71 -24.64
N PRO A 99 25.00 20.40 -24.92
CA PRO A 99 26.09 19.44 -25.06
C PRO A 99 26.71 19.51 -26.46
N ALA A 100 28.04 19.50 -26.56
CA ALA A 100 28.73 19.49 -27.85
C ALA A 100 30.00 18.63 -27.85
N LYS A 101 29.89 17.45 -28.51
CA LYS A 101 30.93 16.75 -29.30
C LYS A 101 32.21 16.26 -28.58
N LYS A 102 32.89 15.19 -29.01
CA LYS A 102 32.58 14.08 -29.96
C LYS A 102 33.75 13.08 -29.92
N ALA A 103 33.51 11.77 -29.79
CA ALA A 103 34.48 10.72 -30.16
C ALA A 103 33.78 9.38 -30.48
N GLU A 104 33.45 9.20 -31.76
CA GLU A 104 33.09 7.96 -32.45
C GLU A 104 33.96 7.96 -33.74
N PRO A 105 34.40 6.83 -34.35
CA PRO A 105 33.43 5.89 -34.98
C PRO A 105 33.85 4.42 -35.28
N LYS A 106 32.85 3.54 -35.43
CA LYS A 106 32.64 2.63 -36.60
C LYS A 106 31.34 1.82 -36.34
N ALA A 107 30.18 2.13 -36.93
CA ALA A 107 29.79 2.21 -38.35
C ALA A 107 29.47 0.85 -39.02
N ALA A 108 28.17 0.50 -39.02
CA ALA A 108 27.47 -0.22 -40.10
C ALA A 108 25.99 0.21 -40.08
N ALA A 109 25.34 0.34 -41.25
CA ALA A 109 24.10 1.10 -41.46
C ALA A 109 23.12 0.32 -42.38
N PRO A 110 22.09 0.90 -43.03
CA PRO A 110 20.88 1.52 -42.47
C PRO A 110 19.55 1.11 -43.19
N LYS A 111 18.40 1.58 -42.66
CA LYS A 111 17.20 2.07 -43.39
C LYS A 111 16.34 2.87 -42.37
N ALA A 112 16.12 4.19 -42.46
CA ALA A 112 15.32 4.96 -43.45
C ALA A 112 13.84 4.53 -43.47
N THR A 113 12.79 5.35 -43.33
CA THR A 113 12.53 6.82 -43.14
C THR A 113 11.07 6.94 -42.64
N ALA A 114 10.63 7.73 -41.63
CA ALA A 114 10.60 9.20 -41.47
C ALA A 114 9.67 9.95 -42.46
N PRO A 115 9.06 11.13 -42.15
CA PRO A 115 8.62 11.70 -40.83
C PRO A 115 7.36 12.63 -40.88
N LYS A 116 7.12 13.40 -39.78
CA LYS A 116 6.31 14.66 -39.65
C LYS A 116 4.77 14.52 -39.62
N THR A 117 3.96 15.27 -38.86
CA THR A 117 4.12 16.46 -37.97
C THR A 117 2.95 16.48 -36.94
N ALA A 118 2.82 17.29 -35.87
CA ALA A 118 3.58 18.42 -35.29
C ALA A 118 3.40 18.49 -33.73
N ALA A 119 3.20 19.71 -33.18
CA ALA A 119 2.92 20.12 -31.79
C ALA A 119 2.12 21.48 -31.86
N PRO A 120 1.70 22.22 -30.78
CA PRO A 120 2.12 22.11 -29.36
C PRO A 120 1.08 22.42 -28.23
N LYS A 121 1.53 22.17 -26.98
CA LYS A 121 1.19 22.78 -25.66
C LYS A 121 -0.15 23.56 -25.44
N ALA A 122 -0.84 23.24 -24.33
CA ALA A 122 -1.00 24.15 -23.18
C ALA A 122 -1.62 23.48 -21.92
N ALA A 123 -1.34 24.07 -20.75
CA ALA A 123 -2.10 24.07 -19.48
C ALA A 123 -2.59 22.75 -18.82
N ALA A 124 -2.22 22.59 -17.54
CA ALA A 124 -2.96 21.73 -16.60
C ALA A 124 -4.11 22.52 -15.94
N PRO A 125 -5.22 21.85 -15.59
CA PRO A 125 -6.07 22.27 -14.49
C PRO A 125 -6.11 21.25 -13.35
N LYS A 126 -6.26 21.75 -12.11
CA LYS A 126 -6.63 20.96 -10.93
C LYS A 126 -8.07 20.45 -11.04
N LYS A 127 -8.34 19.30 -10.42
CA LYS A 127 -9.66 18.80 -9.96
C LYS A 127 -10.87 19.03 -10.88
N THR A 128 -11.33 17.95 -11.52
CA THR A 128 -12.76 17.60 -11.49
C THR A 128 -12.93 16.09 -11.35
N SER A 129 -13.93 15.71 -10.57
CA SER A 129 -14.34 14.33 -10.30
C SER A 129 -14.84 13.62 -11.57
N ALA A 130 -14.25 12.46 -11.89
CA ALA A 130 -14.82 11.54 -12.87
C ALA A 130 -15.78 10.57 -12.16
N LYS A 131 -17.08 10.72 -12.44
CA LYS A 131 -18.22 10.05 -11.80
C LYS A 131 -18.49 8.68 -12.45
N ALA A 132 -18.38 7.60 -11.68
CA ALA A 132 -18.99 6.28 -11.91
C ALA A 132 -18.98 5.49 -10.58
N ALA A 133 -20.04 4.87 -10.08
CA ALA A 133 -21.44 4.74 -10.55
C ALA A 133 -22.42 5.50 -9.62
N ALA A 134 -23.74 5.31 -9.81
CA ALA A 134 -24.78 6.00 -9.04
C ALA A 134 -25.02 5.37 -7.65
N GLY A 135 -24.12 5.63 -6.71
CA GLY A 135 -24.25 5.28 -5.30
C GLY A 135 -23.43 6.24 -4.43
N ASP A 136 -23.76 6.33 -3.15
CA ASP A 136 -23.02 7.17 -2.20
C ASP A 136 -21.71 6.51 -1.77
N ASP A 137 -20.75 7.34 -1.33
CA ASP A 137 -19.47 6.84 -0.82
C ASP A 137 -19.59 6.38 0.64
N LEU A 138 -20.14 5.18 0.85
CA LEU A 138 -20.39 4.59 2.17
C LEU A 138 -19.13 4.50 3.06
N ARG A 139 -17.93 4.59 2.50
CA ARG A 139 -16.63 4.65 3.22
C ARG A 139 -16.47 5.87 4.14
N LYS A 140 -17.39 6.84 4.09
CA LYS A 140 -17.46 7.95 5.06
C LYS A 140 -18.05 7.54 6.42
N ILE A 141 -18.69 6.37 6.50
CA ILE A 141 -19.14 5.78 7.76
C ILE A 141 -17.95 5.06 8.40
N GLU A 142 -17.67 5.37 9.65
CA GLU A 142 -16.62 4.75 10.45
C GLU A 142 -16.86 3.24 10.58
N GLY A 143 -15.82 2.44 10.40
CA GLY A 143 -15.92 0.98 10.35
C GLY A 143 -16.34 0.41 8.99
N VAL A 144 -16.89 1.20 8.07
CA VAL A 144 -17.25 0.76 6.70
C VAL A 144 -16.03 0.82 5.78
N GLY A 145 -15.25 -0.26 5.78
CA GLY A 145 -14.14 -0.45 4.84
C GLY A 145 -14.60 -0.70 3.38
N PRO A 146 -13.71 -0.62 2.37
CA PRO A 146 -14.07 -0.76 0.96
C PRO A 146 -14.84 -2.04 0.61
N LYS A 147 -14.49 -3.17 1.26
CA LYS A 147 -15.18 -4.45 1.02
C LYS A 147 -16.55 -4.54 1.70
N ILE A 148 -16.75 -3.81 2.80
CA ILE A 148 -18.06 -3.68 3.45
C ILE A 148 -18.98 -2.79 2.59
N ALA A 149 -18.48 -1.66 2.10
CA ALA A 149 -19.21 -0.80 1.18
C ALA A 149 -19.69 -1.58 -0.07
N GLU A 150 -18.85 -2.47 -0.61
CA GLU A 150 -19.21 -3.37 -1.71
C GLU A 150 -20.32 -4.38 -1.31
N ILE A 151 -20.22 -5.00 -0.13
CA ILE A 151 -21.25 -5.93 0.40
C ILE A 151 -22.60 -5.22 0.57
N LEU A 152 -22.61 -4.03 1.20
CA LEU A 152 -23.81 -3.22 1.40
C LEU A 152 -24.43 -2.81 0.06
N SER A 153 -23.59 -2.36 -0.89
CA SER A 153 -24.05 -2.00 -2.25
C SER A 153 -24.69 -3.19 -2.98
N ASN A 154 -24.09 -4.38 -2.87
CA ASN A 154 -24.63 -5.61 -3.46
C ASN A 154 -25.94 -6.07 -2.79
N ALA A 155 -26.13 -5.76 -1.50
CA ALA A 155 -27.39 -5.97 -0.77
C ALA A 155 -28.45 -4.87 -1.03
N GLY A 156 -28.22 -3.97 -1.98
CA GLY A 156 -29.13 -2.87 -2.33
C GLY A 156 -29.01 -1.62 -1.45
N LEU A 157 -28.15 -1.63 -0.42
CA LEU A 157 -27.87 -0.51 0.47
C LEU A 157 -26.78 0.41 -0.11
N ALA A 158 -26.97 0.88 -1.34
CA ALA A 158 -25.97 1.66 -2.10
C ALA A 158 -25.99 3.18 -1.85
N SER A 159 -26.81 3.67 -0.91
CA SER A 159 -26.92 5.09 -0.56
C SER A 159 -26.95 5.31 0.96
N PHE A 160 -26.58 6.51 1.42
CA PHE A 160 -26.68 6.87 2.84
C PHE A 160 -28.13 6.79 3.34
N GLU A 161 -29.10 7.17 2.50
CA GLU A 161 -30.53 7.01 2.81
C GLU A 161 -30.97 5.54 2.94
N ALA A 162 -30.39 4.62 2.17
CA ALA A 162 -30.72 3.21 2.30
C ALA A 162 -30.15 2.62 3.59
N VAL A 163 -28.90 2.95 3.91
CA VAL A 163 -28.23 2.50 5.15
C VAL A 163 -28.86 3.12 6.40
N SER A 164 -29.36 4.36 6.36
CA SER A 164 -30.01 5.00 7.52
C SER A 164 -31.41 4.45 7.82
N LYS A 165 -32.10 3.91 6.82
CA LYS A 165 -33.41 3.24 6.96
C LYS A 165 -33.29 1.77 7.35
N ALA A 166 -32.12 1.14 7.16
CA ALA A 166 -31.85 -0.22 7.58
C ALA A 166 -31.56 -0.28 9.09
N SER A 167 -32.01 -1.35 9.76
CA SER A 167 -31.66 -1.58 11.17
C SER A 167 -30.22 -2.11 11.30
N ALA A 168 -29.59 -1.87 12.46
CA ALA A 168 -28.27 -2.43 12.75
C ALA A 168 -28.25 -3.96 12.62
N ASP A 169 -29.35 -4.64 12.96
CA ASP A 169 -29.46 -6.11 12.88
C ASP A 169 -29.60 -6.62 11.44
N GLN A 170 -30.34 -5.92 10.57
CA GLN A 170 -30.36 -6.22 9.14
C GLN A 170 -28.96 -6.09 8.54
N ILE A 171 -28.20 -5.06 8.94
CA ILE A 171 -26.81 -4.88 8.52
C ILE A 171 -25.92 -6.01 9.07
N ARG A 172 -26.10 -6.45 10.33
CA ARG A 172 -25.37 -7.61 10.90
C ARG A 172 -25.64 -8.89 10.10
N GLU A 173 -26.89 -9.14 9.72
CA GLU A 173 -27.29 -10.32 8.97
C GLU A 173 -26.62 -10.36 7.58
N ILE A 174 -26.68 -9.25 6.83
CA ILE A 174 -25.99 -9.07 5.55
C ILE A 174 -24.48 -9.32 5.67
N LEU A 175 -23.83 -8.81 6.73
CA LEU A 175 -22.41 -9.05 6.99
C LEU A 175 -22.11 -10.51 7.36
N ALA A 176 -22.99 -11.15 8.14
CA ALA A 176 -22.82 -12.53 8.57
C ALA A 176 -22.92 -13.50 7.39
N GLU A 177 -23.84 -13.26 6.46
CA GLU A 177 -24.00 -14.01 5.21
C GLU A 177 -22.83 -13.79 4.24
N ALA A 178 -22.33 -12.54 4.12
CA ALA A 178 -21.12 -12.23 3.35
C ALA A 178 -19.84 -12.90 3.90
N GLY A 179 -19.88 -13.42 5.13
CA GLY A 179 -18.95 -14.43 5.63
C GLY A 179 -18.40 -14.17 7.03
N ASN A 180 -17.90 -15.24 7.66
CA ASN A 180 -17.49 -15.25 9.08
C ASN A 180 -16.45 -14.18 9.46
N ARG A 181 -15.69 -13.65 8.49
CA ARG A 181 -14.72 -12.58 8.68
C ARG A 181 -15.32 -11.20 9.02
N TYR A 182 -16.61 -10.98 8.73
CA TYR A 182 -17.25 -9.68 8.95
C TYR A 182 -18.07 -9.61 10.24
N LYS A 183 -18.33 -10.76 10.90
CA LYS A 183 -19.08 -10.85 12.16
C LYS A 183 -18.44 -10.11 13.34
N SER A 184 -17.18 -9.72 13.23
CA SER A 184 -16.46 -8.92 14.23
C SER A 184 -16.61 -7.41 14.05
N HIS A 185 -17.25 -6.95 12.96
CA HIS A 185 -17.63 -5.54 12.81
C HIS A 185 -18.96 -5.30 13.52
N ASP A 186 -19.05 -4.17 14.22
CA ASP A 186 -20.28 -3.75 14.89
C ASP A 186 -20.96 -2.61 14.11
N PRO A 187 -22.10 -2.86 13.45
CA PRO A 187 -22.81 -1.84 12.69
C PRO A 187 -23.79 -1.02 13.55
N THR A 188 -23.79 -1.13 14.89
CA THR A 188 -24.69 -0.37 15.78
C THR A 188 -24.77 1.11 15.44
N THR A 189 -23.64 1.74 15.13
CA THR A 189 -23.57 3.17 14.84
C THR A 189 -23.84 3.53 13.37
N TRP A 190 -23.79 2.56 12.44
CA TRP A 190 -23.79 2.84 11.00
C TRP A 190 -25.08 3.49 10.48
N PRO A 191 -26.31 3.07 10.90
CA PRO A 191 -27.53 3.76 10.50
C PRO A 191 -27.54 5.23 10.92
N LYS A 192 -27.03 5.54 12.12
CA LYS A 192 -26.98 6.92 12.64
C LYS A 192 -25.95 7.78 11.91
N GLN A 193 -24.78 7.21 11.56
CA GLN A 193 -23.81 7.90 10.71
C GLN A 193 -24.35 8.15 9.30
N ALA A 194 -25.05 7.16 8.74
CA ALA A 194 -25.68 7.29 7.43
C ALA A 194 -26.78 8.35 7.43
N GLU A 195 -27.54 8.51 8.51
CA GLU A 195 -28.52 9.59 8.68
C GLU A 195 -27.84 10.97 8.67
N MET A 196 -26.76 11.15 9.44
CA MET A 196 -26.00 12.41 9.46
C MET A 196 -25.34 12.71 8.10
N ALA A 197 -24.82 11.68 7.41
CA ALA A 197 -24.24 11.79 6.07
C ALA A 197 -25.28 12.13 5.00
N ALA A 198 -26.48 11.53 5.06
CA ALA A 198 -27.60 11.85 4.17
C ALA A 198 -28.13 13.28 4.40
N ALA A 199 -28.16 13.74 5.65
CA ALA A 199 -28.47 15.12 6.01
C ALA A 199 -27.37 16.14 5.61
N GLY A 200 -26.22 15.68 5.09
CA GLY A 200 -25.10 16.53 4.71
C GLY A 200 -24.35 17.16 5.89
N ASN A 201 -24.61 16.72 7.13
CA ASN A 201 -23.99 17.23 8.34
C ASN A 201 -22.60 16.61 8.56
N TRP A 202 -21.65 16.94 7.68
CA TRP A 202 -20.29 16.39 7.71
C TRP A 202 -19.48 16.84 8.92
N GLU A 203 -19.73 18.04 9.45
CA GLU A 203 -19.03 18.58 10.62
C GLU A 203 -19.52 17.86 11.89
N GLY A 204 -20.83 17.78 12.11
CA GLY A 204 -21.41 17.03 13.23
C GLY A 204 -21.12 15.53 13.17
N LEU A 205 -21.11 14.92 11.97
CA LEU A 205 -20.68 13.53 11.80
C LEU A 205 -19.23 13.33 12.24
N LYS A 206 -18.33 14.23 11.83
CA LYS A 206 -16.91 14.14 12.20
C LYS A 206 -16.70 14.35 13.69
N GLU A 207 -17.32 15.37 14.29
CA GLU A 207 -17.27 15.57 15.75
C GLU A 207 -17.85 14.40 16.54
N TRP A 208 -18.82 13.68 15.97
CA TRP A 208 -19.37 12.48 16.58
C TRP A 208 -18.37 11.31 16.46
N GLN A 209 -17.80 11.07 15.27
CA GLN A 209 -16.74 10.07 15.04
C GLN A 209 -15.50 10.32 15.93
N ASP A 210 -15.05 11.58 16.08
CA ASP A 210 -13.93 11.96 16.96
C ASP A 210 -14.25 11.72 18.47
N LYS A 211 -15.53 11.50 18.83
CA LYS A 211 -16.00 11.14 20.19
C LYS A 211 -16.35 9.64 20.34
N LEU A 212 -16.38 8.86 19.26
CA LEU A 212 -16.61 7.40 19.33
C LEU A 212 -15.30 6.69 19.68
N ASP A 213 -15.36 5.69 20.55
CA ASP A 213 -14.22 4.78 20.76
C ASP A 213 -14.30 3.63 19.76
N GLY A 214 -13.64 3.81 18.61
CA GLY A 214 -13.52 2.80 17.56
C GLY A 214 -14.87 2.33 17.00
N GLY A 215 -15.78 3.27 16.73
CA GLY A 215 -17.10 3.01 16.18
C GLY A 215 -18.18 2.58 17.19
N ARG A 216 -17.87 2.50 18.50
CA ARG A 216 -18.85 2.29 19.57
C ARG A 216 -19.34 3.62 20.14
N PRO A 217 -20.65 3.76 20.44
CA PRO A 217 -21.13 4.94 21.16
C PRO A 217 -20.44 5.01 22.53
N PRO A 218 -20.07 6.22 23.02
CA PRO A 218 -19.64 6.35 24.41
C PRO A 218 -20.77 5.88 25.31
N GLU A 219 -20.47 4.98 26.26
CA GLU A 219 -21.44 4.56 27.27
C GLU A 219 -21.80 5.77 28.15
N ASN A 220 -23.10 6.07 28.25
CA ASN A 220 -23.67 7.04 29.19
C ASN A 220 -24.13 6.30 30.46
#